data_AF-A0A2S6RW94-F1
#
_entry.id   AF-A0A2S6RW94-F1
#
_cell.length_a   1.000
_cell.length_b   1.000
_cell.length_c   1.000
_cell.angle_alpha   90.00
_cell.angle_beta   90.00
_cell.angle_gamma   90.00
#
_symmetry.space_group_name_H-M   'P 1'
#
loop_
_entity.id
_entity.type
_entity.pdbx_description
1 polymer ?
#
loop_
_entity_poly.entity_id
_entity_poly.type
_entity_poly.pdbx_seq_one_letter_code
_entity_poly.pdbx_strand_id
1 'polypeptide(L)'
;MTLSADSTCSGRYIEKGVRGNDSLALYFHWPFCLSKCPYCDFNSHVASDVDDAEWRNALLTETKRIAPQLRTRRISSIFFGGGTPSLMAPETVSAILDL
;
A
#
# COMPACT_ATOMS: atom_id res chain seq x y z
N MET A 1 -34.57 -11.97 -4.44
CA MET A 1 -33.26 -12.32 -3.86
C MET A 1 -32.20 -11.35 -4.38
N THR A 2 -32.11 -10.18 -3.76
CA THR A 2 -31.03 -9.21 -4.01
C THR A 2 -29.95 -9.47 -2.96
N LEU A 3 -28.77 -9.90 -3.41
CA LEU A 3 -27.60 -10.08 -2.56
C LEU A 3 -27.16 -8.71 -2.04
N SER A 4 -27.38 -8.48 -0.74
CA SER A 4 -26.85 -7.34 0.01
C SER A 4 -25.33 -7.46 0.06
N ALA A 5 -24.63 -6.47 -0.48
CA ALA A 5 -23.20 -6.30 -0.25
C ALA A 5 -22.97 -6.11 1.26
N ASP A 6 -22.40 -7.13 1.90
CA ASP A 6 -22.06 -7.10 3.30
C ASP A 6 -20.89 -6.13 3.49
N SER A 7 -21.24 -4.90 3.84
CA SER A 7 -20.38 -3.72 3.98
C SER A 7 -19.53 -3.74 5.26
N THR A 8 -19.27 -4.93 5.81
CA THR A 8 -18.74 -5.10 7.16
C THR A 8 -17.21 -5.17 7.25
N CYS A 9 -16.48 -5.14 6.13
CA CYS A 9 -15.01 -5.27 6.16
C CYS A 9 -14.22 -3.94 6.24
N SER A 10 -14.77 -2.79 5.82
CA SER A 10 -13.95 -1.56 5.67
C SER A 10 -14.03 -0.54 6.82
N GLY A 11 -15.07 -0.56 7.67
CA GLY A 11 -15.29 0.51 8.66
C GLY A 11 -14.74 0.24 10.07
N ARG A 12 -14.67 -1.02 10.50
CA ARG A 12 -14.55 -1.35 11.93
C ARG A 12 -13.13 -1.30 12.51
N TYR A 13 -12.08 -1.39 11.69
CA TYR A 13 -10.69 -1.40 12.16
C TYR A 13 -10.09 -0.02 12.43
N ILE A 14 -10.66 1.05 11.86
CA ILE A 14 -10.20 2.42 12.11
C ILE A 14 -10.81 3.02 13.39
N GLU A 15 -12.02 2.58 13.78
CA GLU A 15 -12.73 3.11 14.95
C GLU A 15 -12.26 2.53 16.30
N LYS A 16 -11.68 1.32 16.32
CA LYS A 16 -11.23 0.67 17.57
C LYS A 16 -9.75 0.93 17.87
N GLY A 17 -9.47 2.15 18.30
CA GLY A 17 -8.41 2.57 19.24
C GLY A 17 -7.04 1.88 19.20
N VAL A 18 -6.11 2.47 18.44
CA VAL A 18 -4.67 2.35 18.74
C VAL A 18 -4.37 3.28 19.92
N ARG A 19 -4.15 2.71 21.11
CA ARG A 19 -3.72 3.48 22.28
C ARG A 19 -2.22 3.76 22.19
N GLY A 20 -1.87 4.99 21.83
CA GLY A 20 -0.49 5.50 21.85
C GLY A 20 -0.27 6.59 20.80
N ASN A 21 -0.06 7.84 21.26
CA ASN A 21 0.44 9.01 20.52
C ASN A 21 0.23 9.00 18.99
N ASP A 22 -0.95 9.44 18.53
CA ASP A 22 -1.42 9.95 17.21
C ASP A 22 -0.56 9.77 15.94
N SER A 23 0.22 8.70 15.86
CA SER A 23 1.19 8.48 14.81
C SER A 23 0.79 7.28 13.96
N LEU A 24 0.71 7.51 12.66
CA LEU A 24 0.32 6.54 11.65
C LEU A 24 1.55 6.10 10.84
N ALA A 25 1.69 4.79 10.69
CA ALA A 25 2.63 4.22 9.73
C ALA A 25 1.90 3.86 8.43
N LEU A 26 2.49 4.19 7.28
CA LEU A 26 2.01 3.73 5.98
C LEU A 26 2.91 2.62 5.45
N TYR A 27 2.32 1.58 4.88
CA TYR A 27 3.03 0.50 4.21
C TYR A 27 2.56 0.42 2.75
N PHE A 28 3.51 0.57 1.83
CA PHE A 28 3.29 0.41 0.39
C PHE A 28 3.85 -0.93 -0.05
N HIS A 29 2.99 -1.77 -0.63
CA HIS A 29 3.35 -3.09 -1.10
C HIS A 29 3.78 -3.04 -2.58
N TRP A 30 5.02 -3.47 -2.84
CA TRP A 30 5.55 -3.72 -4.17
C TRP A 30 5.71 -5.24 -4.35
N PRO A 31 4.88 -5.90 -5.15
CA PRO A 31 4.90 -7.36 -5.22
C PRO A 31 5.97 -7.91 -6.17
N PHE A 32 6.70 -7.09 -6.93
CA PHE A 32 7.52 -7.61 -8.03
C PHE A 32 8.96 -7.94 -7.62
N CYS A 33 9.46 -9.05 -8.16
CA CYS A 33 10.85 -9.52 -8.05
C CYS A 33 11.41 -9.85 -9.44
N LEU A 34 12.71 -9.69 -9.64
CA LEU A 34 13.40 -10.19 -10.85
C LEU A 34 13.41 -11.72 -10.90
N SER A 35 13.47 -12.38 -9.74
CA SER A 35 13.45 -13.83 -9.59
C SER A 35 12.86 -14.22 -8.24
N LYS A 36 12.28 -15.41 -8.13
CA LYS A 36 11.74 -15.91 -6.86
C LYS A 36 12.81 -16.70 -6.10
N CYS A 37 13.10 -16.28 -4.86
CA CYS A 37 13.98 -17.05 -3.98
C CYS A 37 13.30 -18.37 -3.58
N PRO A 38 14.04 -19.49 -3.43
CA PRO A 38 13.46 -20.80 -3.12
C PRO A 38 12.77 -20.87 -1.76
N TYR A 39 13.08 -19.93 -0.86
CA TYR A 39 12.47 -19.80 0.46
C TYR A 39 11.42 -18.68 0.55
N CYS A 40 11.11 -18.00 -0.56
CA CYS A 40 10.23 -16.83 -0.54
C CYS A 40 8.76 -17.22 -0.36
N ASP A 41 8.21 -16.90 0.81
CA ASP A 41 6.78 -17.03 1.14
C ASP A 41 6.06 -15.67 1.22
N PHE A 42 6.73 -14.59 0.81
CA PHE A 42 6.07 -13.29 0.69
C PHE A 42 5.13 -13.26 -0.51
N ASN A 43 4.04 -12.49 -0.39
CA ASN A 43 3.21 -12.13 -1.54
C ASN A 43 4.10 -11.37 -2.54
N SER A 44 4.55 -12.10 -3.55
CA SER A 44 5.50 -11.63 -4.54
C SER A 44 5.38 -12.42 -5.84
N HIS A 45 5.64 -11.73 -6.94
CA HIS A 45 5.49 -12.20 -8.30
C HIS A 45 6.76 -11.91 -9.09
N VAL A 46 7.21 -12.89 -9.88
CA VAL A 46 8.31 -12.68 -10.81
C VAL A 46 7.76 -11.93 -12.02
N ALA A 47 8.32 -10.76 -12.29
CA ALA A 47 7.98 -9.96 -13.46
C ALA A 47 9.28 -9.46 -14.10
N SER A 48 9.45 -9.74 -15.39
CA SER A 48 10.59 -9.26 -16.16
C SER A 48 10.42 -7.81 -16.61
N ASP A 49 9.18 -7.35 -16.70
CA ASP A 49 8.81 -6.00 -17.06
C ASP A 49 7.58 -5.61 -16.24
N VAL A 50 7.58 -4.39 -15.71
CA VAL A 50 6.50 -3.83 -14.89
C VAL A 50 6.19 -2.47 -15.49
N ASP A 51 4.92 -2.23 -15.80
CA ASP A 51 4.49 -0.87 -16.14
C ASP A 51 4.48 -0.02 -14.87
N ASP A 52 5.61 0.62 -14.59
CA ASP A 52 5.80 1.50 -13.44
C ASP A 52 4.79 2.65 -13.43
N ALA A 53 4.36 3.14 -14.60
CA ALA A 53 3.41 4.24 -14.68
C ALA A 53 2.00 3.80 -14.29
N GLU A 54 1.57 2.64 -14.79
CA GLU A 54 0.30 2.02 -14.40
C GLU A 54 0.28 1.73 -12.90
N TRP A 55 1.35 1.10 -12.39
CA TRP A 55 1.42 0.73 -10.96
C TRP A 55 1.47 1.95 -10.04
N ARG A 56 2.26 2.97 -10.41
CA ARG A 56 2.27 4.28 -9.73
C ARG A 56 0.86 4.86 -9.68
N ASN A 57 0.15 4.92 -10.81
CA ASN A 57 -1.19 5.50 -10.86
C ASN A 57 -2.17 4.73 -9.97
N ALA A 58 -2.08 3.40 -9.90
CA ALA A 58 -2.87 2.58 -9.00
C ALA A 58 -2.60 2.91 -7.52
N LEU A 59 -1.32 2.98 -7.13
CA LEU A 59 -0.90 3.34 -5.76
C LEU A 59 -1.40 4.73 -5.35
N LEU A 60 -1.26 5.73 -6.23
CA LEU A 60 -1.71 7.09 -5.98
C LEU A 60 -3.24 7.15 -5.87
N THR A 61 -3.96 6.41 -6.71
CA THR A 61 -5.43 6.35 -6.69
C THR A 61 -5.92 5.79 -5.37
N GLU A 62 -5.32 4.69 -4.89
CA GLU A 62 -5.69 4.08 -3.62
C GLU A 62 -5.34 4.99 -2.43
N THR A 63 -4.18 5.63 -2.47
CA THR A 63 -3.76 6.58 -1.43
C THR A 63 -4.76 7.73 -1.32
N LYS A 64 -5.17 8.32 -2.45
CA LYS A 64 -6.20 9.37 -2.49
C LYS A 64 -7.56 8.89 -1.98
N ARG A 65 -7.91 7.62 -2.24
CA ARG A 65 -9.17 7.03 -1.75
C ARG A 65 -9.18 6.88 -0.23
N ILE A 66 -8.05 6.49 0.37
CA ILE A 66 -7.93 6.26 1.82
C ILE A 66 -7.64 7.56 2.58
N ALA A 67 -6.93 8.53 1.99
CA ALA A 67 -6.49 9.76 2.66
C ALA A 67 -7.57 10.49 3.48
N PRO A 68 -8.84 10.65 3.01
CA PRO A 68 -9.90 11.30 3.79
C PRO A 68 -10.20 10.62 5.13
N GLN A 69 -9.96 9.31 5.23
CA GLN A 69 -10.21 8.48 6.42
C GLN A 69 -9.07 8.58 7.45
N LEU A 70 -7.92 9.15 7.06
CA LEU A 70 -6.71 9.24 7.88
C LEU A 70 -6.48 10.64 8.47
N ARG A 71 -7.32 11.62 8.13
CA ARG A 71 -7.13 13.07 8.35
C ARG A 71 -6.85 13.50 9.79
N THR A 72 -7.17 12.69 10.78
CA THR A 72 -6.93 13.02 12.20
C THR A 72 -5.58 12.53 12.72
N ARG A 73 -4.77 11.84 11.89
CA ARG A 73 -3.52 11.20 12.32
C ARG A 73 -2.31 11.76 11.60
N ARG A 74 -1.21 11.97 12.33
CA ARG A 74 0.08 12.36 11.74
C ARG A 74 0.79 11.13 11.21
N ILE A 75 1.24 11.15 9.96
CA ILE A 75 2.10 10.08 9.44
C ILE A 75 3.50 10.23 10.05
N SER A 76 3.98 9.20 10.75
CA SER A 76 5.31 9.18 11.38
C SER A 76 6.33 8.32 10.65
N SER A 77 5.86 7.35 9.86
CA SER A 77 6.72 6.41 9.16
C SER A 77 6.06 5.92 7.88
N ILE A 78 6.90 5.68 6.87
CA ILE A 78 6.50 5.10 5.59
C ILE A 78 7.46 3.94 5.31
N PHE A 79 6.89 2.78 5.00
CA PHE A 79 7.60 1.55 4.70
C PHE A 79 7.25 1.07 3.29
N PHE A 80 8.27 0.71 2.52
CA PHE A 80 8.11 0.04 1.23
C PHE A 80 8.59 -1.40 1.39
N GLY A 81 7.77 -2.37 1.00
CA GLY A 81 8.10 -3.79 1.15
C GLY A 81 7.33 -4.68 0.19
N GLY A 82 7.51 -6.00 0.31
CA GLY A 82 6.86 -7.01 -0.51
C GLY A 82 7.87 -7.91 -1.20
N GLY A 83 7.91 -7.87 -2.52
CA GLY A 83 8.97 -8.44 -3.34
C GLY A 83 10.27 -7.65 -3.19
N THR A 84 10.71 -6.98 -4.25
CA THR A 84 11.95 -6.20 -4.24
C THR A 84 11.64 -4.71 -4.46
N PRO A 85 11.25 -3.95 -3.41
CA PRO A 85 10.86 -2.53 -3.56
C PRO A 85 11.98 -1.66 -4.13
N SER A 86 13.24 -2.09 -4.03
CA SER A 86 14.39 -1.43 -4.68
C SER A 86 14.34 -1.45 -6.21
N LEU A 87 13.41 -2.19 -6.83
CA LEU A 87 13.17 -2.19 -8.27
C LEU A 87 12.19 -1.10 -8.72
N MET A 88 11.49 -0.45 -7.80
CA MET A 88 10.58 0.66 -8.13
C MET A 88 11.34 1.78 -8.83
N ALA A 89 10.75 2.37 -9.87
CA ALA A 89 11.30 3.59 -10.44
C ALA A 89 11.35 4.71 -9.37
N PRO A 90 12.44 5.49 -9.27
CA PRO A 90 12.54 6.58 -8.30
C PRO A 90 11.39 7.59 -8.39
N GLU A 91 10.87 7.83 -9.60
CA GLU A 91 9.74 8.72 -9.87
C GLU A 91 8.44 8.20 -9.22
N THR A 92 8.28 6.88 -9.11
CA THR A 92 7.16 6.24 -8.42
C THR A 92 7.20 6.52 -6.92
N VAL A 93 8.39 6.42 -6.31
CA VAL A 93 8.58 6.74 -4.89
C VAL A 93 8.36 8.23 -4.63
N SER A 94 8.94 9.11 -5.47
CA SER A 94 8.74 10.57 -5.35
C SER A 94 7.26 10.93 -5.41
N ALA A 95 6.53 10.41 -6.40
CA ALA A 95 5.10 10.72 -6.56
C ALA A 95 4.24 10.30 -5.35
N ILE A 96 4.63 9.25 -4.64
CA ILE A 96 3.95 8.80 -3.41
C ILE A 96 4.24 9.76 -2.24
N LEU A 97 5.48 10.24 -2.13
CA LEU A 97 5.92 11.12 -1.03
C LEU A 97 5.47 12.57 -1.21
N ASP A 98 5.32 13.02 -2.45
CA ASP A 98 4.96 14.40 -2.82
C ASP A 98 3.44 14.63 -2.91
N LEU A 99 2.64 13.63 -2.58
CA LEU A 99 1.17 13.64 -2.68
C LEU A 99 0.51 14.59 -1.66
#